data_AF-A0A9X9BWE1-F1
#
_entry.id   AF-A0A9X9BWE1-F1
#
_cell.length_a   1.000
_cell.length_b   1.000
_cell.length_c   1.000
_cell.angle_alpha   90.00
_cell.angle_beta   90.00
_cell.angle_gamma   90.00
#
_symmetry.space_group_name_H-M   'P 1'
#
loop_
_entity.id
_entity.type
_entity.pdbx_description
1 polymer ?
#
loop_
_entity_poly.entity_id
_entity_poly.type
_entity_poly.pdbx_seq_one_letter_code
_entity_poly.pdbx_strand_id
1 'polypeptide(L)'
;MTTTINPDSRWTRRRDEKQRRLGLVKKIADGAVLPSDRIVEALEALILPGDRVVLEGNNQKQADFLSRSLAQTDPAKLHDLHMIMPSVGRSEHLDLFEKGIARKLDFSFAGTQSLRISQLLEDGLLEIGAIHTYIELYARLVVDLIPNVVLSAGFMADRAGNIYTGASTEDTPALIEPAAFSDGIVIVQVNQLVDDVSDLPRVDIPASWVDFVVVADKPFYIEPLFTRDPRHIKPVHVLMAMMAIRGIYEKHNVQSLNHGIGFNTAAIELILPTYGESLGLKGKICRNWTLNPHPTLIPAIESGWVESVHCFGTELGMENYIAARPDVFFTGRDGSMRSNRMFCQLAGQYAVDLFIGATLQVDGDGHSSTVTRGRLAGFGGAPNMGHDPRGRRHGTPAWLDMRHGDAPEALLERGKKLVVQMVETFQEGGKPTFVNTLDAVEVARKSGMPLAPIMIYGDDVTHLLTEEGIAYLYKARSLEERQAMIAAVAGVTAIGMRHNPKDTARMRREGLIALPEDLGIRRTDATRELLAAKSVADLVEWSGGLYNPPAKFRSW
;
A
#
# COMPACT_ATOMS: atom_id res chain seq x y z
N MET A 1 21.03 38.36 18.77
CA MET A 1 21.66 37.72 19.95
C MET A 1 20.74 36.61 20.40
N THR A 2 21.01 35.36 20.00
CA THR A 2 20.36 34.19 20.58
C THR A 2 21.11 33.85 21.85
N THR A 3 20.46 34.03 22.99
CA THR A 3 20.96 33.58 24.30
C THR A 3 21.14 32.07 24.23
N THR A 4 22.38 31.59 24.36
CA THR A 4 22.69 30.15 24.47
C THR A 4 22.16 29.65 25.80
N ILE A 5 20.96 29.08 25.78
CA ILE A 5 20.37 28.38 26.93
C ILE A 5 21.10 27.06 27.06
N ASN A 6 21.84 26.85 28.16
CA ASN A 6 22.33 25.52 28.53
C ASN A 6 21.17 24.76 29.19
N PRO A 7 20.57 23.76 28.53
CA PRO A 7 19.42 23.06 29.10
C PRO A 7 19.85 22.18 30.27
N ASP A 8 18.98 22.04 31.27
CA ASP A 8 19.18 21.12 32.40
C ASP A 8 19.19 19.66 31.90
N SER A 9 20.16 18.87 32.36
CA SER A 9 20.42 17.48 31.92
C SER A 9 19.22 16.54 32.10
N ARG A 10 18.31 16.85 33.03
CA ARG A 10 17.06 16.08 33.21
C ARG A 10 16.15 16.15 31.98
N TRP A 11 16.27 17.19 31.17
CA TRP A 11 15.47 17.41 29.96
C TRP A 11 16.20 17.06 28.67
N THR A 12 17.47 16.69 28.73
CA THR A 12 18.30 16.32 27.57
C THR A 12 18.69 14.85 27.54
N ARG A 13 18.11 13.99 28.38
CA ARG A 13 18.50 12.57 28.51
C ARG A 13 18.61 11.83 27.17
N ARG A 14 17.67 12.01 26.24
CA ARG A 14 17.73 11.37 24.91
C ARG A 14 18.86 11.94 24.05
N ARG A 15 19.03 13.26 24.06
CA ARG A 15 20.15 13.94 23.39
C ARG A 15 21.49 13.46 23.92
N ASP A 16 21.65 13.39 25.24
CA ASP A 16 22.88 12.95 25.89
C ASP A 16 23.19 11.49 25.54
N GLU A 17 22.15 10.64 25.50
CA GLU A 17 22.26 9.24 25.07
C GLU A 17 22.64 9.11 23.59
N LYS A 18 22.01 9.89 22.70
CA LYS A 18 22.43 9.98 21.29
C LYS A 18 23.89 10.38 21.17
N GLN A 19 24.31 11.45 21.85
CA GLN A 19 25.71 11.91 21.82
C GLN A 19 26.70 10.85 22.33
N ARG A 20 26.32 10.10 23.38
CA ARG A 20 27.12 8.97 23.87
C ARG A 20 27.32 7.92 22.77
N ARG A 21 26.25 7.51 22.09
CA ARG A 21 26.28 6.52 21.01
C ARG A 21 27.08 7.00 19.79
N LEU A 22 26.87 8.24 19.35
CA LEU A 22 27.66 8.85 18.26
C LEU A 22 29.17 8.88 18.60
N GLY A 23 29.51 9.11 19.87
CA GLY A 23 30.89 9.07 20.36
C GLY A 23 31.57 7.71 20.20
N LEU A 24 30.83 6.60 20.23
CA LEU A 24 31.37 5.24 20.10
C LEU A 24 31.87 4.95 18.68
N VAL A 25 31.21 5.52 17.67
CA VAL A 25 31.56 5.30 16.25
C VAL A 25 32.46 6.40 15.67
N LYS A 26 32.82 7.42 16.44
CA LYS A 26 33.67 8.54 15.97
C LYS A 26 35.03 8.11 15.41
N LYS A 27 35.55 6.96 15.84
CA LYS A 27 36.81 6.38 15.32
C LYS A 27 36.62 5.50 14.07
N ILE A 28 35.36 5.21 13.72
CA ILE A 28 34.97 4.36 12.60
C ILE A 28 34.47 5.22 11.44
N ALA A 29 33.64 6.24 11.75
CA ALA A 29 33.06 7.14 10.78
C ALA A 29 34.01 8.26 10.34
N ASP A 30 33.94 8.63 9.06
CA ASP A 30 34.50 9.87 8.51
C ASP A 30 33.38 10.91 8.38
N GLY A 31 33.23 11.76 9.40
CA GLY A 31 32.08 12.65 9.49
C GLY A 31 30.77 11.85 9.57
N ALA A 32 29.88 12.05 8.59
CA ALA A 32 28.63 11.30 8.46
C ALA A 32 28.80 9.96 7.71
N VAL A 33 29.98 9.65 7.18
CA VAL A 33 30.19 8.47 6.32
C VAL A 33 30.68 7.28 7.14
N LEU A 34 29.90 6.20 7.18
CA LEU A 34 30.30 4.92 7.74
C LEU A 34 30.95 4.03 6.66
N PRO A 35 32.04 3.32 6.98
CA PRO A 35 32.66 2.37 6.08
C PRO A 35 31.85 1.08 5.99
N SER A 36 31.60 0.61 4.75
CA SER A 36 30.71 -0.53 4.46
C SER A 36 31.16 -1.83 5.12
N ASP A 37 32.46 -2.07 5.22
CA ASP A 37 33.06 -3.28 5.80
C ASP A 37 32.97 -3.34 7.35
N ARG A 38 32.68 -2.21 8.01
CA ARG A 38 32.49 -2.14 9.47
C ARG A 38 31.07 -1.77 9.87
N ILE A 39 30.10 -1.94 8.98
CA ILE A 39 28.70 -1.59 9.26
C ILE A 39 28.14 -2.37 10.45
N VAL A 40 28.47 -3.66 10.61
CA VAL A 40 27.99 -4.49 11.72
C VAL A 40 28.50 -3.95 13.06
N GLU A 41 29.78 -3.58 13.13
CA GLU A 41 30.38 -2.95 14.32
C GLU A 41 29.69 -1.61 14.65
N ALA A 42 29.38 -0.81 13.64
CA ALA A 42 28.65 0.44 13.82
C ALA A 42 27.21 0.21 14.32
N LEU A 43 26.50 -0.78 13.78
CA LEU A 43 25.14 -1.14 14.23
C LEU A 43 25.15 -1.61 15.69
N GLU A 44 26.10 -2.47 16.08
CA GLU A 44 26.27 -2.93 17.46
C GLU A 44 26.64 -1.80 18.44
N ALA A 45 27.20 -0.69 17.96
CA ALA A 45 27.54 0.46 18.78
C ALA A 45 26.40 1.49 18.88
N LEU A 46 25.62 1.66 17.80
CA LEU A 46 24.58 2.69 17.67
C LEU A 46 23.20 2.23 18.15
N ILE A 47 22.93 0.92 18.04
CA ILE A 47 21.69 0.30 18.50
C ILE A 47 21.92 -0.29 19.90
N LEU A 48 20.94 -0.19 20.78
CA LEU A 48 20.95 -0.87 22.08
C LEU A 48 19.86 -1.94 22.17
N PRO A 49 20.01 -2.92 23.07
CA PRO A 49 18.94 -3.83 23.40
C PRO A 49 17.64 -3.10 23.77
N GLY A 50 16.52 -3.60 23.24
CA GLY A 50 15.20 -3.01 23.48
C GLY A 50 14.88 -1.73 22.70
N ASP A 51 15.80 -1.22 21.86
CA ASP A 51 15.50 -0.07 21.01
C ASP A 51 14.34 -0.35 20.04
N ARG A 52 13.54 0.69 19.77
CA ARG A 52 12.59 0.73 18.68
C ARG A 52 13.31 1.07 17.39
N VAL A 53 13.39 0.10 16.51
CA VAL A 53 14.11 0.20 15.25
C VAL A 53 13.11 0.20 14.10
N VAL A 54 12.98 1.36 13.45
CA VAL A 54 12.32 1.44 12.16
C VAL A 54 13.30 0.90 11.13
N LEU A 55 12.93 -0.19 10.47
CA LEU A 55 13.70 -0.76 9.37
C LEU A 55 12.90 -0.62 8.09
N GLU A 56 13.49 0.05 7.10
CA GLU A 56 12.86 0.31 5.82
C GLU A 56 12.74 -0.97 4.98
N GLY A 57 11.68 -1.73 5.26
CA GLY A 57 11.06 -2.62 4.30
C GLY A 57 9.82 -1.91 3.77
N ASN A 58 9.95 -1.06 2.76
CA ASN A 58 8.78 -0.43 2.15
C ASN A 58 8.05 -1.44 1.26
N ASN A 59 7.02 -1.01 0.53
CA ASN A 59 6.40 -1.90 -0.44
C ASN A 59 7.31 -2.24 -1.61
N GLN A 60 8.14 -1.29 -2.06
CA GLN A 60 9.08 -1.50 -3.15
C GLN A 60 10.52 -1.44 -2.64
N LYS A 61 11.01 -0.27 -2.21
CA LYS A 61 12.39 -0.09 -1.72
C LYS A 61 12.67 -0.84 -0.42
N GLN A 62 13.80 -1.54 -0.37
CA GLN A 62 14.28 -2.24 0.81
C GLN A 62 15.68 -1.75 1.16
N ALA A 63 15.94 -1.40 2.43
CA ALA A 63 17.29 -1.19 2.94
C ALA A 63 18.00 -2.55 3.16
N ASP A 64 18.19 -3.31 2.06
CA ASP A 64 18.60 -4.72 2.13
C ASP A 64 20.04 -4.94 2.59
N PHE A 65 20.93 -3.95 2.43
CA PHE A 65 22.27 -4.02 2.99
C PHE A 65 22.22 -3.88 4.51
N LEU A 66 21.52 -2.85 5.01
CA LEU A 66 21.35 -2.64 6.45
C LEU A 66 20.58 -3.78 7.12
N SER A 67 19.53 -4.32 6.49
CA SER A 67 18.76 -5.43 7.07
C SER A 67 19.58 -6.72 7.13
N ARG A 68 20.36 -7.05 6.07
CA ARG A 68 21.28 -8.19 6.08
C ARG A 68 22.40 -8.03 7.10
N SER A 69 22.95 -6.82 7.25
CA SER A 69 23.98 -6.52 8.24
C SER A 69 23.44 -6.57 9.66
N LEU A 70 22.23 -6.07 9.91
CA LEU A 70 21.57 -6.18 11.22
C LEU A 70 21.35 -7.65 11.59
N ALA A 71 20.99 -8.51 10.64
CA ALA A 71 20.85 -9.95 10.89
C ALA A 71 22.19 -10.69 11.16
N GLN A 72 23.33 -10.01 11.05
CA GLN A 72 24.66 -10.54 11.34
C GLN A 72 25.23 -10.04 12.68
N THR A 73 24.55 -9.13 13.37
CA THR A 73 25.00 -8.62 14.67
C THR A 73 24.95 -9.72 15.74
N ASP A 74 25.81 -9.61 16.75
CA ASP A 74 25.84 -10.52 17.89
C ASP A 74 24.57 -10.39 18.75
N PRO A 75 23.74 -11.45 18.89
CA PRO A 75 22.54 -11.41 19.72
C PRO A 75 22.84 -11.23 21.22
N ALA A 76 24.09 -11.45 21.67
CA ALA A 76 24.48 -11.11 23.03
C ALA A 76 24.63 -9.59 23.24
N LYS A 77 24.82 -8.82 22.17
CA LYS A 77 24.92 -7.35 22.21
C LYS A 77 23.61 -6.67 21.85
N LEU A 78 22.91 -7.19 20.84
CA LEU A 78 21.62 -6.67 20.38
C LEU A 78 20.56 -7.76 20.53
N HIS A 79 19.62 -7.54 21.44
CA HIS A 79 18.49 -8.42 21.68
C HIS A 79 17.26 -7.62 22.05
N ASP A 80 16.10 -8.27 22.01
CA ASP A 80 14.80 -7.69 22.35
C ASP A 80 14.44 -6.42 21.55
N LEU A 81 15.00 -6.25 20.35
CA LEU A 81 14.65 -5.13 19.50
C LEU A 81 13.15 -5.13 19.19
N HIS A 82 12.58 -3.93 19.17
CA HIS A 82 11.22 -3.69 18.72
C HIS A 82 11.26 -3.18 17.28
N MET A 83 11.00 -4.08 16.34
CA MET A 83 11.01 -3.78 14.92
C MET A 83 9.71 -3.08 14.52
N ILE A 84 9.84 -1.97 13.81
CA ILE A 84 8.74 -1.21 13.22
C ILE A 84 8.95 -1.19 11.70
N MET A 85 8.10 -1.88 10.96
CA MET A 85 8.32 -2.12 9.53
C MET A 85 7.05 -1.90 8.73
N PRO A 86 7.00 -0.94 7.79
CA PRO A 86 5.82 -0.78 6.92
C PRO A 86 5.47 -2.08 6.18
N SER A 87 6.48 -2.79 5.66
CA SER A 87 6.34 -4.06 4.97
C SER A 87 7.45 -5.06 5.37
N VAL A 88 7.03 -6.28 5.67
CA VAL A 88 7.91 -7.41 5.98
C VAL A 88 7.99 -8.30 4.75
N GLY A 89 8.79 -7.89 3.76
CA GLY A 89 8.91 -8.61 2.48
C GLY A 89 10.10 -9.56 2.39
N ARG A 90 11.21 -9.22 3.04
CA ARG A 90 12.50 -9.94 2.92
C ARG A 90 12.66 -11.04 3.96
N SER A 91 13.40 -12.09 3.62
CA SER A 91 13.68 -13.19 4.55
C SER A 91 14.47 -12.72 5.76
N GLU A 92 15.48 -11.88 5.54
CA GLU A 92 16.37 -11.36 6.59
C GLU A 92 15.64 -10.53 7.64
N HIS A 93 14.44 -10.01 7.35
CA HIS A 93 13.61 -9.33 8.34
C HIS A 93 13.14 -10.29 9.44
N LEU A 94 12.83 -11.53 9.09
CA LEU A 94 12.35 -12.55 10.03
C LEU A 94 13.50 -13.34 10.67
N ASP A 95 14.66 -13.39 10.01
CA ASP A 95 15.88 -13.96 10.60
C ASP A 95 16.27 -13.22 11.91
N LEU A 96 15.92 -11.94 12.05
CA LEU A 96 16.15 -11.16 13.28
C LEU A 96 15.46 -11.80 14.49
N PHE A 97 14.28 -12.36 14.32
CA PHE A 97 13.49 -12.97 15.39
C PHE A 97 13.97 -14.39 15.69
N GLU A 98 14.27 -15.17 14.65
CA GLU A 98 14.83 -16.52 14.81
C GLU A 98 16.20 -16.52 15.51
N LYS A 99 17.01 -15.48 15.27
CA LYS A 99 18.32 -15.28 15.90
C LYS A 99 18.24 -14.63 17.29
N GLY A 100 17.05 -14.26 17.77
CA GLY A 100 16.87 -13.62 19.08
C GLY A 100 17.34 -12.16 19.15
N ILE A 101 17.59 -11.52 18.00
CA ILE A 101 17.97 -10.10 17.93
C ILE A 101 16.73 -9.23 18.15
N ALA A 102 15.61 -9.59 17.52
CA ALA A 102 14.33 -8.91 17.66
C ALA A 102 13.31 -9.77 18.43
N ARG A 103 12.37 -9.09 19.11
CA ARG A 103 11.26 -9.74 19.82
C ARG A 103 9.90 -9.24 19.35
N LYS A 104 9.72 -7.92 19.26
CA LYS A 104 8.43 -7.29 18.95
C LYS A 104 8.37 -6.78 17.53
N LEU A 105 7.21 -6.89 16.89
CA LEU A 105 6.95 -6.41 15.54
C LEU A 105 5.64 -5.62 15.47
N ASP A 106 5.73 -4.36 15.05
CA ASP A 106 4.60 -3.58 14.53
C ASP A 106 4.79 -3.41 13.02
N PHE A 107 3.80 -3.87 12.25
CA PHE A 107 3.92 -3.85 10.78
C PHE A 107 2.59 -3.53 10.09
N SER A 108 2.64 -3.24 8.79
CA SER A 108 1.44 -3.02 7.97
C SER A 108 1.22 -4.08 6.89
N PHE A 109 2.26 -4.49 6.17
CA PHE A 109 2.17 -5.48 5.09
C PHE A 109 3.15 -6.66 5.30
N ALA A 110 2.76 -7.88 4.92
CA ALA A 110 3.57 -9.09 5.14
C ALA A 110 3.98 -9.84 3.85
N GLY A 111 3.42 -9.48 2.69
CA GLY A 111 3.71 -10.13 1.41
C GLY A 111 3.84 -11.66 1.48
N THR A 112 4.95 -12.17 0.93
CA THR A 112 5.28 -13.60 0.92
C THR A 112 5.71 -14.17 2.28
N GLN A 113 5.99 -13.32 3.27
CA GLN A 113 6.46 -13.75 4.59
C GLN A 113 5.33 -14.10 5.56
N SER A 114 4.07 -13.88 5.18
CA SER A 114 2.88 -14.11 6.04
C SER A 114 2.82 -15.49 6.73
N LEU A 115 3.25 -16.56 6.04
CA LEU A 115 3.33 -17.91 6.63
C LEU A 115 4.41 -17.99 7.72
N ARG A 116 5.60 -17.43 7.45
CA ARG A 116 6.72 -17.44 8.40
C ARG A 116 6.46 -16.55 9.61
N ILE A 117 5.75 -15.42 9.44
CA ILE A 117 5.26 -14.61 10.56
C ILE A 117 4.36 -15.43 11.49
N SER A 118 3.39 -16.16 10.92
CA SER A 118 2.51 -17.03 11.73
C SER A 118 3.29 -18.11 12.49
N GLN A 119 4.27 -18.75 11.84
CA GLN A 119 5.08 -19.78 12.48
C GLN A 119 5.90 -19.21 13.66
N LEU A 120 6.57 -18.07 13.47
CA LEU A 120 7.38 -17.46 14.53
C LEU A 120 6.55 -16.94 15.71
N LEU A 121 5.31 -16.54 15.44
CA LEU A 121 4.35 -16.16 16.47
C LEU A 121 3.89 -17.39 17.28
N GLU A 122 3.63 -18.51 16.61
CA GLU A 122 3.28 -19.78 17.26
C GLU A 122 4.45 -20.36 18.08
N ASP A 123 5.68 -20.20 17.60
CA ASP A 123 6.91 -20.64 18.29
C ASP A 123 7.32 -19.71 19.45
N GLY A 124 6.63 -18.58 19.65
CA GLY A 124 6.93 -17.61 20.71
C GLY A 124 8.23 -16.83 20.49
N LEU A 125 8.78 -16.85 19.27
CA LEU A 125 9.99 -16.10 18.88
C LEU A 125 9.67 -14.66 18.46
N LEU A 126 8.43 -14.40 18.06
CA LEU A 126 7.96 -13.11 17.59
C LEU A 126 6.66 -12.71 18.30
N GLU A 127 6.62 -11.49 18.84
CA GLU A 127 5.45 -10.88 19.45
C GLU A 127 4.88 -9.80 18.50
N ILE A 128 3.60 -9.91 18.14
CA ILE A 128 2.94 -8.86 17.36
C ILE A 128 2.41 -7.77 18.31
N GLY A 129 2.78 -6.52 18.04
CA GLY A 129 2.11 -5.36 18.60
C GLY A 129 0.71 -5.21 17.99
N ALA A 130 0.66 -4.68 16.77
CA ALA A 130 -0.54 -4.69 15.93
C ALA A 130 -0.20 -4.77 14.43
N ILE A 131 -1.23 -5.11 13.64
CA ILE A 131 -1.22 -4.94 12.18
C ILE A 131 -1.89 -3.60 11.88
N HIS A 132 -1.19 -2.72 11.17
CA HIS A 132 -1.64 -1.35 10.91
C HIS A 132 -1.97 -1.15 9.43
N THR A 133 -2.67 -0.07 9.12
CA THR A 133 -2.49 0.57 7.81
C THR A 133 -1.25 1.48 7.82
N TYR A 134 -0.64 1.76 6.66
CA TYR A 134 0.65 2.48 6.61
C TYR A 134 0.66 3.82 7.38
N ILE A 135 -0.30 4.71 7.11
CA ILE A 135 -0.31 6.04 7.73
C ILE A 135 -0.65 6.02 9.21
N GLU A 136 -1.35 4.99 9.67
CA GLU A 136 -1.58 4.76 11.09
C GLU A 136 -0.25 4.40 11.77
N LEU A 137 0.55 3.51 11.17
CA LEU A 137 1.88 3.18 11.69
C LEU A 137 2.78 4.43 11.74
N TYR A 138 2.76 5.27 10.70
CA TYR A 138 3.55 6.51 10.70
C TYR A 138 3.08 7.48 11.79
N ALA A 139 1.76 7.62 11.99
CA ALA A 139 1.21 8.49 13.03
C ALA A 139 1.67 8.08 14.44
N ARG A 140 1.85 6.78 14.68
CA ARG A 140 2.36 6.25 15.95
C ARG A 140 3.81 6.64 16.24
N LEU A 141 4.62 6.91 15.22
CA LEU A 141 6.03 7.29 15.37
C LEU A 141 6.24 8.63 16.09
N VAL A 142 5.20 9.46 16.23
CA VAL A 142 5.27 10.71 17.01
C VAL A 142 4.47 10.66 18.30
N VAL A 143 3.89 9.50 18.65
CA VAL A 143 3.00 9.34 19.80
C VAL A 143 3.52 8.25 20.74
N ASP A 144 3.34 6.98 20.39
CA ASP A 144 3.55 5.85 21.28
C ASP A 144 4.65 4.89 20.81
N LEU A 145 5.01 4.95 19.53
CA LEU A 145 6.10 4.21 18.89
C LEU A 145 7.26 5.13 18.45
N ILE A 146 7.54 6.18 19.22
CA ILE A 146 8.67 7.09 18.93
C ILE A 146 9.96 6.28 18.73
N PRO A 147 10.58 6.32 17.54
CA PRO A 147 11.68 5.45 17.17
C PRO A 147 13.00 5.90 17.79
N ASN A 148 13.83 4.93 18.20
CA ASN A 148 15.19 5.17 18.66
C ASN A 148 16.16 5.20 17.47
N VAL A 149 15.94 4.32 16.49
CA VAL A 149 16.79 4.17 15.32
C VAL A 149 15.94 4.03 14.06
N VAL A 150 16.37 4.64 12.97
CA VAL A 150 15.79 4.47 11.63
C VAL A 150 16.89 4.01 10.68
N LEU A 151 16.66 2.87 10.03
CA LEU A 151 17.52 2.29 9.00
C LEU A 151 16.81 2.42 7.65
N SER A 152 17.31 3.30 6.78
CA SER A 152 16.68 3.65 5.49
C SER A 152 17.64 3.53 4.31
N ALA A 153 17.13 3.78 3.11
CA ALA A 153 17.84 3.68 1.83
C ALA A 153 17.57 4.88 0.92
N GLY A 154 18.59 5.30 0.18
CA GLY A 154 18.53 6.30 -0.89
C GLY A 154 19.37 5.88 -2.10
N PHE A 155 19.22 6.59 -3.22
CA PHE A 155 20.07 6.35 -4.39
C PHE A 155 21.46 6.94 -4.17
N MET A 156 21.51 8.20 -3.77
CA MET A 156 22.77 8.94 -3.62
C MET A 156 22.78 9.70 -2.28
N ALA A 157 23.96 9.88 -1.72
CA ALA A 157 24.20 10.88 -0.68
C ALA A 157 25.45 11.70 -0.98
N ASP A 158 25.49 12.93 -0.47
CA ASP A 158 26.76 13.65 -0.33
C ASP A 158 27.44 13.32 1.02
N ARG A 159 28.66 13.83 1.23
CA ARG A 159 29.40 13.65 2.49
C ARG A 159 28.79 14.38 3.68
N ALA A 160 27.91 15.35 3.45
CA ALA A 160 27.19 16.05 4.51
C ALA A 160 26.01 15.22 5.05
N GLY A 161 25.52 14.26 4.27
CA GLY A 161 24.39 13.41 4.60
C GLY A 161 23.08 13.79 3.91
N ASN A 162 23.10 14.70 2.93
CA ASN A 162 21.92 14.97 2.09
C ASN A 162 21.63 13.73 1.25
N ILE A 163 20.37 13.31 1.18
CA ILE A 163 19.99 12.09 0.47
C ILE A 163 19.11 12.44 -0.72
N TYR A 164 19.42 11.84 -1.87
CA TYR A 164 18.53 11.71 -3.01
C TYR A 164 17.86 10.33 -2.98
N THR A 165 16.55 10.29 -2.81
CA THR A 165 15.71 9.07 -2.80
C THR A 165 14.94 8.87 -4.11
N GLY A 166 14.84 9.90 -4.96
CA GLY A 166 14.34 9.80 -6.32
C GLY A 166 12.90 9.30 -6.43
N ALA A 167 12.65 8.50 -7.47
CA ALA A 167 11.35 7.86 -7.69
C ALA A 167 10.93 6.94 -6.52
N SER A 168 11.90 6.47 -5.73
CA SER A 168 11.72 5.58 -4.57
C SER A 168 11.76 6.33 -3.23
N THR A 169 11.30 7.58 -3.18
CA THR A 169 11.10 8.30 -1.91
C THR A 169 10.18 7.53 -0.97
N GLU A 170 9.03 7.06 -1.43
CA GLU A 170 8.13 6.18 -0.68
C GLU A 170 7.83 6.67 0.75
N ASP A 171 8.19 5.90 1.77
CA ASP A 171 7.91 6.10 3.19
C ASP A 171 8.97 6.97 3.86
N THR A 172 10.17 7.07 3.28
CA THR A 172 11.38 7.57 3.94
C THR A 172 11.19 8.88 4.69
N PRO A 173 10.52 9.92 4.14
CA PRO A 173 10.30 11.15 4.88
C PRO A 173 9.51 10.94 6.18
N ALA A 174 8.47 10.09 6.15
CA ALA A 174 7.62 9.81 7.30
C ALA A 174 8.28 8.87 8.32
N LEU A 175 9.28 8.07 7.90
CA LEU A 175 10.05 7.21 8.79
C LEU A 175 11.20 7.97 9.47
N ILE A 176 11.90 8.83 8.73
CA ILE A 176 13.08 9.55 9.22
C ILE A 176 12.71 10.72 10.13
N GLU A 177 11.73 11.53 9.74
CA GLU A 177 11.40 12.78 10.45
C GLU A 177 11.12 12.56 11.95
N PRO A 178 10.31 11.56 12.37
CA PRO A 178 10.06 11.32 13.78
C PRO A 178 11.33 11.06 14.61
N ALA A 179 12.30 10.31 14.08
CA ALA A 179 13.56 10.02 14.76
C ALA A 179 14.50 11.23 14.77
N ALA A 180 14.66 11.89 13.63
CA ALA A 180 15.54 13.04 13.46
C ALA A 180 15.24 14.15 14.48
N PHE A 181 13.95 14.37 14.77
CA PHE A 181 13.49 15.40 15.70
C PHE A 181 13.17 14.91 17.11
N SER A 182 13.47 13.65 17.44
CA SER A 182 13.28 13.09 18.78
C SER A 182 14.57 12.60 19.44
N ASP A 183 15.73 13.09 18.95
CA ASP A 183 17.07 12.62 19.33
C ASP A 183 17.28 11.11 19.05
N GLY A 184 16.62 10.57 18.02
CA GLY A 184 16.90 9.23 17.48
C GLY A 184 18.10 9.22 16.53
N ILE A 185 18.54 8.04 16.11
CA ILE A 185 19.68 7.84 15.19
C ILE A 185 19.17 7.42 13.80
N VAL A 186 19.58 8.14 12.76
CA VAL A 186 19.18 7.87 11.37
C VAL A 186 20.38 7.41 10.55
N ILE A 187 20.34 6.19 10.03
CA ILE A 187 21.36 5.60 9.16
C ILE A 187 20.74 5.31 7.80
N VAL A 188 21.33 5.86 6.74
CA VAL A 188 20.83 5.70 5.37
C VAL A 188 21.86 5.00 4.52
N GLN A 189 21.56 3.79 4.02
CA GLN A 189 22.37 3.19 2.97
C GLN A 189 22.13 3.92 1.64
N VAL A 190 23.16 4.09 0.84
CA VAL A 190 23.07 4.67 -0.50
C VAL A 190 23.80 3.84 -1.53
N ASN A 191 23.34 3.89 -2.78
CA ASN A 191 24.03 3.20 -3.87
C ASN A 191 25.34 3.90 -4.24
N GLN A 192 25.38 5.22 -4.07
CA GLN A 192 26.53 6.05 -4.42
C GLN A 192 26.72 7.18 -3.42
N LEU A 193 27.99 7.45 -3.08
CA LEU A 193 28.40 8.67 -2.38
C LEU A 193 29.02 9.64 -3.38
N VAL A 194 28.63 10.92 -3.30
CA VAL A 194 29.23 12.03 -4.05
C VAL A 194 29.91 13.00 -3.09
N ASP A 195 30.81 13.83 -3.61
CA ASP A 195 31.59 14.73 -2.77
C ASP A 195 30.81 16.02 -2.42
N ASP A 196 30.05 16.59 -3.36
CA ASP A 196 29.30 17.83 -3.17
C ASP A 196 27.79 17.67 -3.40
N VAL A 197 26.99 18.49 -2.71
CA VAL A 197 25.52 18.48 -2.82
C VAL A 197 25.03 18.80 -4.23
N SER A 198 25.81 19.56 -5.02
CA SER A 198 25.46 19.90 -6.40
C SER A 198 25.51 18.72 -7.38
N ASP A 199 26.16 17.62 -6.99
CA ASP A 199 26.16 16.37 -7.75
C ASP A 199 24.92 15.50 -7.45
N LEU A 200 24.10 15.87 -6.45
CA LEU A 200 22.80 15.24 -6.23
C LEU A 200 21.77 15.83 -7.21
N PRO A 201 20.95 14.99 -7.88
CA PRO A 201 19.86 15.50 -8.73
C PRO A 201 18.91 16.44 -7.97
N ARG A 202 18.60 16.09 -6.71
CA ARG A 202 17.93 16.95 -5.74
C ARG A 202 18.16 16.42 -4.32
N VAL A 203 17.82 17.24 -3.32
CA VAL A 203 17.79 16.82 -1.92
C VAL A 203 16.36 16.40 -1.56
N ASP A 204 16.20 15.13 -1.21
CA ASP A 204 14.93 14.54 -0.79
C ASP A 204 14.81 14.43 0.73
N ILE A 205 15.92 14.18 1.41
CA ILE A 205 16.08 14.21 2.86
C ILE A 205 17.29 15.11 3.16
N PRO A 206 17.13 16.19 3.93
CA PRO A 206 18.25 17.09 4.24
C PRO A 206 19.24 16.45 5.21
N ALA A 207 20.51 16.80 5.06
CA ALA A 207 21.63 16.31 5.88
C ALA A 207 21.37 16.42 7.40
N SER A 208 20.71 17.48 7.84
CA SER A 208 20.41 17.69 9.26
C SER A 208 19.45 16.67 9.87
N TRP A 209 18.83 15.80 9.07
CA TRP A 209 17.97 14.72 9.54
C TRP A 209 18.70 13.38 9.61
N VAL A 210 19.90 13.28 9.02
CA VAL A 210 20.65 12.05 8.86
C VAL A 210 21.87 12.10 9.77
N ASP A 211 22.08 11.04 10.56
CA ASP A 211 23.28 10.93 11.39
C ASP A 211 24.42 10.30 10.61
N PHE A 212 24.13 9.24 9.86
CA PHE A 212 25.12 8.55 9.04
C PHE A 212 24.58 8.07 7.69
N VAL A 213 25.49 8.02 6.72
CA VAL A 213 25.32 7.37 5.42
C VAL A 213 26.32 6.24 5.27
N VAL A 214 25.96 5.21 4.51
CA VAL A 214 26.88 4.11 4.16
C VAL A 214 26.67 3.72 2.71
N VAL A 215 27.75 3.55 1.94
CA VAL A 215 27.63 3.00 0.59
C VAL A 215 27.31 1.51 0.70
N ALA A 216 26.17 1.09 0.16
CA ALA A 216 25.76 -0.31 0.18
C ALA A 216 26.70 -1.18 -0.68
N ASP A 217 26.75 -2.47 -0.37
CA ASP A 217 27.52 -3.46 -1.15
C ASP A 217 27.03 -3.63 -2.60
N LYS A 218 25.77 -3.26 -2.84
CA LYS A 218 25.11 -3.23 -4.15
C LYS A 218 23.92 -2.26 -4.11
N PRO A 219 23.34 -1.90 -5.28
CA PRO A 219 22.13 -1.10 -5.29
C PRO A 219 21.01 -1.72 -4.45
N PHE A 220 20.30 -0.88 -3.70
CA PHE A 220 19.22 -1.34 -2.83
C PHE A 220 18.15 -2.10 -3.62
N TYR A 221 17.56 -3.12 -3.01
CA TYR A 221 16.54 -3.94 -3.65
C TYR A 221 15.20 -3.18 -3.84
N ILE A 222 14.59 -3.33 -5.01
CA ILE A 222 13.25 -2.81 -5.34
C ILE A 222 12.36 -3.98 -5.78
N GLU A 223 11.26 -4.21 -5.06
CA GLU A 223 10.25 -5.17 -5.46
C GLU A 223 9.31 -4.56 -6.52
N PRO A 224 9.09 -5.18 -7.68
CA PRO A 224 8.06 -4.77 -8.64
C PRO A 224 6.67 -5.25 -8.15
N LEU A 225 6.27 -4.78 -6.98
CA LEU A 225 5.16 -5.34 -6.21
C LEU A 225 3.84 -5.22 -6.99
N PHE A 226 3.57 -4.05 -7.59
CA PHE A 226 2.29 -3.75 -8.24
C PHE A 226 2.26 -4.10 -9.73
N THR A 227 3.41 -4.37 -10.36
CA THR A 227 3.47 -4.82 -11.75
C THR A 227 2.72 -6.16 -11.94
N ARG A 228 1.78 -6.19 -12.89
CA ARG A 228 1.00 -7.38 -13.25
C ARG A 228 1.17 -7.68 -14.73
N ASP A 229 1.59 -8.90 -15.08
CA ASP A 229 1.67 -9.33 -16.48
C ASP A 229 0.24 -9.50 -17.05
N PRO A 230 -0.17 -8.70 -18.06
CA PRO A 230 -1.51 -8.80 -18.64
C PRO A 230 -1.85 -10.18 -19.20
N ARG A 231 -0.86 -11.05 -19.48
CA ARG A 231 -1.09 -12.44 -19.91
C ARG A 231 -1.91 -13.27 -18.92
N HIS A 232 -1.87 -12.92 -17.64
CA HIS A 232 -2.61 -13.65 -16.59
C HIS A 232 -4.02 -13.10 -16.34
N ILE A 233 -4.44 -12.04 -17.04
CA ILE A 233 -5.79 -11.51 -16.94
C ILE A 233 -6.78 -12.45 -17.63
N LYS A 234 -7.70 -13.04 -16.86
CA LYS A 234 -8.71 -13.99 -17.34
C LYS A 234 -9.96 -13.24 -17.83
N PRO A 235 -10.77 -13.84 -18.71
CA PRO A 235 -12.08 -13.30 -19.12
C PRO A 235 -12.99 -12.88 -17.96
N VAL A 236 -12.98 -13.60 -16.85
CA VAL A 236 -13.76 -13.26 -15.64
C VAL A 236 -13.33 -11.92 -15.03
N HIS A 237 -12.03 -11.60 -15.02
CA HIS A 237 -11.56 -10.28 -14.57
C HIS A 237 -12.07 -9.18 -15.50
N VAL A 238 -12.11 -9.43 -16.82
CA VAL A 238 -12.64 -8.50 -17.81
C VAL A 238 -14.14 -8.26 -17.59
N LEU A 239 -14.91 -9.32 -17.31
CA LEU A 239 -16.34 -9.22 -17.01
C LEU A 239 -16.59 -8.30 -15.81
N MET A 240 -15.89 -8.57 -14.71
CA MET A 240 -16.01 -7.74 -13.50
C MET A 240 -15.52 -6.31 -13.75
N ALA A 241 -14.47 -6.13 -14.56
CA ALA A 241 -13.97 -4.81 -14.92
C ALA A 241 -14.98 -3.99 -15.74
N MET A 242 -15.70 -4.63 -16.68
CA MET A 242 -16.77 -3.98 -17.43
C MET A 242 -17.90 -3.54 -16.49
N MET A 243 -18.26 -4.38 -15.52
CA MET A 243 -19.26 -4.04 -14.50
C MET A 243 -18.79 -2.91 -13.59
N ALA A 244 -17.52 -2.87 -13.19
CA ALA A 244 -16.96 -1.76 -12.42
C ALA A 244 -17.09 -0.43 -13.18
N ILE A 245 -16.70 -0.40 -14.45
CA ILE A 245 -16.77 0.82 -15.27
C ILE A 245 -18.22 1.28 -15.46
N ARG A 246 -19.11 0.39 -15.90
CA ARG A 246 -20.49 0.74 -16.25
C ARG A 246 -21.39 0.91 -15.02
N GLY A 247 -21.32 -0.03 -14.10
CA GLY A 247 -22.20 -0.13 -12.94
C GLY A 247 -21.75 0.70 -11.74
N ILE A 248 -20.49 1.16 -11.71
CA ILE A 248 -19.97 1.94 -10.58
C ILE A 248 -19.39 3.28 -11.07
N TYR A 249 -18.37 3.26 -11.94
CA TYR A 249 -17.64 4.49 -12.27
C TYR A 249 -18.48 5.48 -13.06
N GLU A 250 -19.15 5.01 -14.11
CA GLU A 250 -20.09 5.80 -14.89
C GLU A 250 -21.31 6.15 -14.05
N LYS A 251 -21.92 5.16 -13.39
CA LYS A 251 -23.15 5.31 -12.60
C LYS A 251 -23.05 6.45 -11.57
N HIS A 252 -21.90 6.55 -10.91
CA HIS A 252 -21.66 7.51 -9.82
C HIS A 252 -20.77 8.67 -10.26
N ASN A 253 -20.45 8.79 -11.54
CA ASN A 253 -19.59 9.85 -12.09
C ASN A 253 -18.25 9.99 -11.33
N VAL A 254 -17.57 8.86 -11.10
CA VAL A 254 -16.33 8.79 -10.32
C VAL A 254 -15.20 9.54 -11.03
N GLN A 255 -14.72 10.64 -10.45
CA GLN A 255 -13.69 11.49 -11.04
C GLN A 255 -12.28 11.05 -10.63
N SER A 256 -12.14 10.63 -9.38
CA SER A 256 -10.84 10.32 -8.79
C SER A 256 -10.85 9.03 -7.96
N LEU A 257 -9.78 8.25 -8.05
CA LEU A 257 -9.78 6.90 -7.47
C LEU A 257 -8.40 6.34 -7.12
N ASN A 258 -8.43 5.31 -6.29
CA ASN A 258 -7.35 4.36 -6.09
C ASN A 258 -7.78 2.96 -6.52
N HIS A 259 -6.88 2.26 -7.20
CA HIS A 259 -6.96 0.82 -7.38
C HIS A 259 -6.04 0.11 -6.39
N GLY A 260 -6.64 -0.79 -5.61
CA GLY A 260 -5.93 -1.83 -4.88
C GLY A 260 -5.21 -2.76 -5.85
N ILE A 261 -4.18 -3.44 -5.34
CA ILE A 261 -3.33 -4.33 -6.11
C ILE A 261 -4.07 -5.62 -6.53
N GLY A 262 -3.97 -6.01 -7.79
CA GLY A 262 -4.53 -7.29 -8.27
C GLY A 262 -4.78 -7.33 -9.77
N PHE A 263 -5.08 -8.54 -10.30
CA PHE A 263 -5.47 -8.69 -11.71
C PHE A 263 -6.86 -8.12 -12.00
N ASN A 264 -7.74 -8.06 -10.99
CA ASN A 264 -9.09 -7.49 -11.09
C ASN A 264 -9.06 -6.02 -11.50
N THR A 265 -8.27 -5.20 -10.80
CA THR A 265 -8.12 -3.77 -11.09
C THR A 265 -7.21 -3.50 -12.29
N ALA A 266 -6.19 -4.33 -12.52
CA ALA A 266 -5.39 -4.23 -13.75
C ALA A 266 -6.24 -4.47 -15.02
N ALA A 267 -7.27 -5.34 -14.94
CA ALA A 267 -8.22 -5.52 -16.02
C ALA A 267 -9.04 -4.24 -16.27
N ILE A 268 -9.45 -3.52 -15.22
CA ILE A 268 -10.14 -2.22 -15.35
C ILE A 268 -9.24 -1.23 -16.08
N GLU A 269 -8.00 -1.04 -15.63
CA GLU A 269 -7.04 -0.10 -16.23
C GLU A 269 -6.88 -0.35 -17.75
N LEU A 270 -6.77 -1.62 -18.14
CA LEU A 270 -6.52 -2.03 -19.52
C LEU A 270 -7.75 -2.01 -20.43
N ILE A 271 -8.97 -1.92 -19.89
CA ILE A 271 -10.19 -1.81 -20.71
C ILE A 271 -10.82 -0.42 -20.67
N LEU A 272 -10.28 0.54 -19.91
CA LEU A 272 -10.69 1.95 -20.01
C LEU A 272 -10.57 2.44 -21.47
N PRO A 273 -9.44 2.25 -22.18
CA PRO A 273 -9.28 2.76 -23.55
C PRO A 273 -10.09 2.03 -24.62
N THR A 274 -10.78 0.95 -24.28
CA THR A 274 -11.53 0.12 -25.23
C THR A 274 -13.01 0.09 -24.84
N TYR A 275 -13.36 -0.62 -23.76
CA TYR A 275 -14.72 -0.70 -23.26
C TYR A 275 -15.20 0.66 -22.75
N GLY A 276 -14.40 1.36 -21.96
CA GLY A 276 -14.73 2.73 -21.52
C GLY A 276 -14.90 3.70 -22.70
N GLU A 277 -14.08 3.56 -23.74
CA GLU A 277 -14.18 4.37 -24.97
C GLU A 277 -15.47 4.07 -25.73
N SER A 278 -15.88 2.80 -25.82
CA SER A 278 -17.12 2.39 -26.48
C SER A 278 -18.38 2.98 -25.83
N LEU A 279 -18.27 3.35 -24.54
CA LEU A 279 -19.30 4.05 -23.77
C LEU A 279 -19.17 5.59 -23.86
N GLY A 280 -18.14 6.11 -24.52
CA GLY A 280 -17.88 7.55 -24.65
C GLY A 280 -17.53 8.24 -23.34
N LEU A 281 -16.78 7.56 -22.45
CA LEU A 281 -16.51 8.01 -21.08
C LEU A 281 -15.16 8.70 -20.88
N LYS A 282 -14.30 8.76 -21.90
CA LYS A 282 -13.02 9.46 -21.84
C LYS A 282 -13.22 10.92 -21.41
N GLY A 283 -12.43 11.36 -20.44
CA GLY A 283 -12.54 12.70 -19.85
C GLY A 283 -13.80 12.95 -18.99
N LYS A 284 -14.65 11.94 -18.78
CA LYS A 284 -15.85 12.05 -17.93
C LYS A 284 -15.68 11.36 -16.58
N ILE A 285 -14.82 10.35 -16.49
CA ILE A 285 -14.52 9.58 -15.27
C ILE A 285 -13.02 9.32 -15.16
N CYS A 286 -12.56 8.90 -13.99
CA CYS A 286 -11.21 8.36 -13.76
C CYS A 286 -10.06 9.28 -14.21
N ARG A 287 -10.18 10.58 -13.94
CA ARG A 287 -9.23 11.60 -14.38
C ARG A 287 -8.02 11.71 -13.44
N ASN A 288 -8.24 11.60 -12.13
CA ASN A 288 -7.20 11.85 -11.12
C ASN A 288 -6.96 10.63 -10.23
N TRP A 289 -5.70 10.23 -10.08
CA TRP A 289 -5.35 8.96 -9.46
C TRP A 289 -4.40 9.15 -8.28
N THR A 290 -4.66 8.43 -7.21
CA THR A 290 -3.65 8.13 -6.18
C THR A 290 -3.24 6.68 -6.38
N LEU A 291 -2.16 6.44 -7.12
CA LEU A 291 -1.79 5.10 -7.60
C LEU A 291 -0.28 4.99 -7.75
N ASN A 292 0.29 3.80 -7.55
CA ASN A 292 1.65 3.56 -8.08
C ASN A 292 1.62 3.71 -9.61
N PRO A 293 2.77 3.97 -10.26
CA PRO A 293 2.83 4.07 -11.72
C PRO A 293 2.72 2.67 -12.34
N HIS A 294 1.52 2.10 -12.33
CA HIS A 294 1.24 0.78 -12.85
C HIS A 294 1.55 0.73 -14.36
N PRO A 295 2.37 -0.24 -14.83
CA PRO A 295 2.56 -0.43 -16.26
C PRO A 295 1.22 -0.67 -16.99
N THR A 296 0.25 -1.32 -16.35
CA THR A 296 -1.09 -1.57 -16.91
C THR A 296 -1.93 -0.30 -17.12
N LEU A 297 -1.55 0.84 -16.52
CA LEU A 297 -2.20 2.14 -16.75
C LEU A 297 -1.64 2.89 -17.96
N ILE A 298 -0.50 2.45 -18.53
CA ILE A 298 0.15 3.11 -19.68
C ILE A 298 -0.86 3.35 -20.83
N PRO A 299 -1.65 2.37 -21.30
CA PRO A 299 -2.58 2.61 -22.41
C PRO A 299 -3.66 3.66 -22.09
N ALA A 300 -4.09 3.77 -20.82
CA ALA A 300 -5.05 4.78 -20.39
C ALA A 300 -4.45 6.18 -20.38
N ILE A 301 -3.19 6.32 -19.96
CA ILE A 301 -2.44 7.59 -20.03
C ILE A 301 -2.28 8.01 -21.49
N GLU A 302 -1.76 7.14 -22.35
CA GLU A 302 -1.49 7.47 -23.75
C GLU A 302 -2.78 7.73 -24.56
N SER A 303 -3.90 7.13 -24.13
CA SER A 303 -5.21 7.39 -24.73
C SER A 303 -5.90 8.66 -24.21
N GLY A 304 -5.27 9.42 -23.30
CA GLY A 304 -5.79 10.69 -22.79
C GLY A 304 -6.91 10.56 -21.75
N TRP A 305 -6.97 9.44 -21.02
CA TRP A 305 -7.92 9.27 -19.91
C TRP A 305 -7.44 9.91 -18.61
N VAL A 306 -6.14 9.81 -18.36
CA VAL A 306 -5.53 10.13 -17.08
C VAL A 306 -4.95 11.54 -17.12
N GLU A 307 -5.48 12.43 -16.28
CA GLU A 307 -4.98 13.80 -16.13
C GLU A 307 -3.87 13.88 -15.09
N SER A 308 -3.97 13.14 -13.97
CA SER A 308 -2.95 13.18 -12.93
C SER A 308 -2.79 11.86 -12.17
N VAL A 309 -1.56 11.56 -11.76
CA VAL A 309 -1.21 10.42 -10.91
C VAL A 309 -0.22 10.86 -9.83
N HIS A 310 -0.69 10.96 -8.58
CA HIS A 310 0.20 11.05 -7.42
C HIS A 310 0.54 9.64 -6.94
N CYS A 311 1.84 9.39 -6.66
CA CYS A 311 2.35 8.03 -6.48
C CYS A 311 2.77 7.71 -5.04
N PHE A 312 2.42 6.50 -4.57
CA PHE A 312 2.90 5.99 -3.27
C PHE A 312 4.39 5.63 -3.32
N GLY A 313 4.82 5.01 -4.43
CA GLY A 313 6.18 4.59 -4.74
C GLY A 313 6.37 4.51 -6.24
N THR A 314 7.46 3.91 -6.70
CA THR A 314 7.71 3.62 -8.13
C THR A 314 7.49 2.15 -8.45
N GLU A 315 7.32 1.82 -9.73
CA GLU A 315 7.41 0.46 -10.23
C GLU A 315 8.68 0.34 -11.07
N LEU A 316 9.46 -0.71 -10.82
CA LEU A 316 10.76 -0.91 -11.44
C LEU A 316 10.62 -0.91 -12.98
N GLY A 317 11.35 -0.02 -13.65
CA GLY A 317 11.34 0.11 -15.10
C GLY A 317 10.46 1.24 -15.64
N MET A 318 9.64 1.88 -14.80
CA MET A 318 8.75 2.97 -15.21
C MET A 318 9.41 4.36 -15.15
N GLU A 319 10.63 4.46 -14.62
CA GLU A 319 11.27 5.74 -14.29
C GLU A 319 11.38 6.68 -15.50
N ASN A 320 11.82 6.15 -16.66
CA ASN A 320 11.96 6.93 -17.89
C ASN A 320 10.61 7.34 -18.48
N TYR A 321 9.62 6.43 -18.44
CA TYR A 321 8.27 6.74 -18.89
C TYR A 321 7.65 7.87 -18.08
N ILE A 322 7.83 7.83 -16.75
CA ILE A 322 7.33 8.86 -15.84
C ILE A 322 8.02 10.21 -16.11
N ALA A 323 9.34 10.23 -16.24
CA ALA A 323 10.10 11.44 -16.55
C ALA A 323 9.67 12.08 -17.88
N ALA A 324 9.22 11.27 -18.84
CA ALA A 324 8.69 11.73 -20.12
C ALA A 324 7.21 12.15 -20.08
N ARG A 325 6.55 12.10 -18.91
CA ARG A 325 5.13 12.46 -18.70
C ARG A 325 4.95 13.41 -17.50
N PRO A 326 5.65 14.57 -17.46
CA PRO A 326 5.61 15.49 -16.32
C PRO A 326 4.25 16.18 -16.12
N ASP A 327 3.40 16.23 -17.14
CA ASP A 327 2.04 16.79 -17.02
C ASP A 327 1.10 15.85 -16.25
N VAL A 328 1.41 14.55 -16.20
CA VAL A 328 0.60 13.52 -15.53
C VAL A 328 1.16 13.20 -14.14
N PHE A 329 2.48 13.07 -14.02
CA PHE A 329 3.14 12.64 -12.79
C PHE A 329 3.81 13.80 -12.06
N PHE A 330 4.03 13.61 -10.76
CA PHE A 330 4.69 14.59 -9.91
C PHE A 330 6.21 14.41 -10.01
N THR A 331 6.85 15.18 -10.89
CA THR A 331 8.31 15.16 -11.11
C THR A 331 8.99 16.37 -10.48
N GLY A 332 10.18 16.17 -9.94
CA GLY A 332 11.05 17.26 -9.48
C GLY A 332 11.61 18.07 -10.64
N ARG A 333 12.28 19.18 -10.33
CA ARG A 333 12.99 20.00 -11.33
C ARG A 333 14.12 19.24 -12.03
N ASP A 334 14.63 18.20 -11.39
CA ASP A 334 15.60 17.26 -11.94
C ASP A 334 15.00 16.32 -13.00
N GLY A 335 13.67 16.28 -13.14
CA GLY A 335 12.94 15.47 -14.11
C GLY A 335 12.49 14.11 -13.60
N SER A 336 13.05 13.60 -12.49
CA SER A 336 12.61 12.32 -11.93
C SER A 336 11.36 12.46 -11.03
N MET A 337 10.63 11.37 -10.85
CA MET A 337 9.45 11.34 -9.97
C MET A 337 9.81 11.63 -8.50
N ARG A 338 8.90 12.26 -7.77
CA ARG A 338 8.87 12.33 -6.31
C ARG A 338 7.63 11.58 -5.80
N SER A 339 7.80 10.29 -5.49
CA SER A 339 6.75 9.56 -4.77
C SER A 339 6.66 10.04 -3.32
N ASN A 340 5.53 9.82 -2.67
CA ASN A 340 5.40 10.02 -1.23
C ASN A 340 4.24 9.18 -0.70
N ARG A 341 4.56 8.11 0.02
CA ARG A 341 3.54 7.17 0.51
C ARG A 341 2.60 7.83 1.50
N MET A 342 3.11 8.63 2.44
CA MET A 342 2.29 9.33 3.42
C MET A 342 1.30 10.29 2.75
N PHE A 343 1.76 11.18 1.87
CA PHE A 343 0.88 12.12 1.17
C PHE A 343 -0.09 11.41 0.23
N CYS A 344 0.37 10.40 -0.50
CA CYS A 344 -0.49 9.66 -1.42
C CYS A 344 -1.58 8.88 -0.67
N GLN A 345 -1.26 8.31 0.49
CA GLN A 345 -2.24 7.66 1.37
C GLN A 345 -3.26 8.66 1.93
N LEU A 346 -2.81 9.85 2.35
CA LEU A 346 -3.69 10.90 2.83
C LEU A 346 -4.67 11.37 1.73
N ALA A 347 -4.17 11.58 0.51
CA ALA A 347 -5.01 11.89 -0.64
C ALA A 347 -5.96 10.73 -0.98
N GLY A 348 -5.48 9.49 -0.94
CA GLY A 348 -6.29 8.29 -1.14
C GLY A 348 -7.39 8.13 -0.10
N GLN A 349 -7.26 8.71 1.10
CA GLN A 349 -8.33 8.75 2.10
C GLN A 349 -9.30 9.91 1.85
N TYR A 350 -8.78 11.13 1.74
CA TYR A 350 -9.58 12.35 1.86
C TYR A 350 -9.94 13.02 0.54
N ALA A 351 -9.24 12.75 -0.56
CA ALA A 351 -9.34 13.53 -1.80
C ALA A 351 -9.83 12.71 -3.01
N VAL A 352 -9.93 11.39 -2.89
CA VAL A 352 -10.47 10.54 -3.97
C VAL A 352 -11.93 10.17 -3.73
N ASP A 353 -12.69 10.00 -4.80
CA ASP A 353 -14.08 9.56 -4.76
C ASP A 353 -14.19 8.08 -4.36
N LEU A 354 -13.26 7.25 -4.85
CA LEU A 354 -13.41 5.80 -4.81
C LEU A 354 -12.12 5.05 -4.45
N PHE A 355 -12.27 3.98 -3.67
CA PHE A 355 -11.32 2.88 -3.56
C PHE A 355 -11.96 1.58 -4.07
N ILE A 356 -11.22 0.80 -4.85
CA ILE A 356 -11.61 -0.55 -5.25
C ILE A 356 -10.46 -1.51 -4.98
N GLY A 357 -10.73 -2.64 -4.34
CA GLY A 357 -9.71 -3.64 -4.04
C GLY A 357 -10.29 -5.05 -3.96
N ALA A 358 -9.41 -6.02 -3.75
CA ALA A 358 -9.77 -7.42 -3.56
C ALA A 358 -9.34 -7.91 -2.17
N THR A 359 -9.88 -9.05 -1.76
CA THR A 359 -9.57 -9.73 -0.49
C THR A 359 -9.56 -11.25 -0.69
N LEU A 360 -9.08 -11.99 0.32
CA LEU A 360 -9.11 -13.47 0.28
C LEU A 360 -10.41 -14.04 0.86
N GLN A 361 -10.96 -13.42 1.90
CA GLN A 361 -12.23 -13.83 2.50
C GLN A 361 -13.17 -12.64 2.71
N VAL A 362 -14.47 -12.91 2.57
CA VAL A 362 -15.60 -12.04 2.93
C VAL A 362 -16.62 -12.87 3.70
N ASP A 363 -17.22 -12.34 4.77
CA ASP A 363 -18.32 -13.02 5.46
C ASP A 363 -19.71 -12.52 5.04
N GLY A 364 -20.76 -13.03 5.68
CA GLY A 364 -22.15 -12.67 5.37
C GLY A 364 -22.49 -11.20 5.64
N ASP A 365 -21.74 -10.52 6.51
CA ASP A 365 -21.94 -9.12 6.87
C ASP A 365 -21.14 -8.18 5.96
N GLY A 366 -20.22 -8.74 5.17
CA GLY A 366 -19.34 -8.02 4.26
C GLY A 366 -17.99 -7.69 4.89
N HIS A 367 -17.68 -8.18 6.10
CA HIS A 367 -16.34 -8.04 6.66
C HIS A 367 -15.35 -8.79 5.79
N SER A 368 -14.22 -8.16 5.51
CA SER A 368 -13.22 -8.70 4.59
C SER A 368 -11.83 -8.73 5.21
N SER A 369 -11.09 -9.82 4.96
CA SER A 369 -9.72 -9.98 5.44
C SER A 369 -8.86 -10.82 4.49
N THR A 370 -7.56 -10.50 4.49
CA THR A 370 -6.51 -11.28 3.85
C THR A 370 -5.86 -12.29 4.81
N VAL A 371 -6.14 -12.21 6.11
CA VAL A 371 -5.63 -13.17 7.11
C VAL A 371 -6.37 -14.48 6.95
N THR A 372 -5.61 -15.57 6.82
CA THR A 372 -6.13 -16.94 6.70
C THR A 372 -5.42 -17.87 7.68
N ARG A 373 -5.94 -19.09 7.90
CA ARG A 373 -5.29 -20.05 8.81
C ARG A 373 -3.83 -20.28 8.43
N GLY A 374 -2.93 -20.05 9.39
CA GLY A 374 -1.47 -20.19 9.21
C GLY A 374 -0.83 -19.13 8.32
N ARG A 375 -1.54 -18.04 7.97
CA ARG A 375 -0.97 -16.92 7.22
C ARG A 375 -1.47 -15.59 7.77
N LEU A 376 -0.59 -14.93 8.52
CA LEU A 376 -0.82 -13.58 9.00
C LEU A 376 -0.44 -12.58 7.90
N ALA A 377 -1.34 -12.45 6.92
CA ALA A 377 -1.21 -11.40 5.92
C ALA A 377 -1.33 -10.03 6.58
N GLY A 378 -0.60 -9.04 6.06
CA GLY A 378 -0.78 -7.65 6.46
C GLY A 378 -1.93 -7.00 5.70
N PHE A 379 -2.33 -5.81 6.17
CA PHE A 379 -3.37 -4.99 5.56
C PHE A 379 -2.84 -4.08 4.45
N GLY A 380 -1.61 -3.59 4.58
CA GLY A 380 -1.07 -2.53 3.73
C GLY A 380 -1.97 -1.28 3.76
N GLY A 381 -2.26 -0.72 2.59
CA GLY A 381 -3.02 0.55 2.49
C GLY A 381 -4.55 0.38 2.52
N ALA A 382 -5.04 -0.87 2.47
CA ALA A 382 -6.45 -1.15 2.27
C ALA A 382 -7.36 -0.58 3.37
N PRO A 383 -7.04 -0.64 4.68
CA PRO A 383 -7.92 -0.06 5.70
C PRO A 383 -8.00 1.46 5.60
N ASN A 384 -6.90 2.13 5.22
CA ASN A 384 -6.91 3.59 5.04
C ASN A 384 -7.80 4.02 3.86
N MET A 385 -7.76 3.27 2.77
CA MET A 385 -8.53 3.63 1.57
C MET A 385 -9.94 3.06 1.60
N GLY A 386 -10.16 1.93 2.25
CA GLY A 386 -11.39 1.16 2.25
C GLY A 386 -12.30 1.46 3.43
N HIS A 387 -12.39 2.72 3.87
CA HIS A 387 -13.39 3.17 4.83
C HIS A 387 -14.01 4.50 4.39
N ASP A 388 -15.19 4.82 4.93
CA ASP A 388 -15.79 6.15 4.79
C ASP A 388 -15.01 7.18 5.64
N PRO A 389 -14.30 8.15 5.06
CA PRO A 389 -13.44 9.07 5.80
C PRO A 389 -14.29 10.09 6.57
N ARG A 390 -14.67 9.75 7.80
CA ARG A 390 -15.64 10.52 8.59
C ARG A 390 -15.23 11.95 8.94
N GLY A 391 -13.97 12.32 8.71
CA GLY A 391 -13.46 13.70 8.78
C GLY A 391 -13.69 14.53 7.51
N ARG A 392 -14.03 13.92 6.36
CA ARG A 392 -14.24 14.62 5.08
C ARG A 392 -15.46 15.54 5.14
N ARG A 393 -15.34 16.73 4.53
CA ARG A 393 -16.42 17.73 4.46
C ARG A 393 -16.65 18.33 3.07
N HIS A 394 -15.66 18.26 2.17
CA HIS A 394 -15.84 18.76 0.81
C HIS A 394 -16.73 17.79 0.02
N GLY A 395 -17.75 18.31 -0.67
CA GLY A 395 -18.64 17.53 -1.52
C GLY A 395 -18.03 17.31 -2.91
N THR A 396 -18.20 16.10 -3.44
CA THR A 396 -17.96 15.76 -4.86
C THR A 396 -19.18 15.00 -5.39
N PRO A 397 -19.41 14.97 -6.71
CA PRO A 397 -20.58 14.30 -7.29
C PRO A 397 -20.75 12.86 -6.80
N ALA A 398 -19.71 12.04 -6.92
CA ALA A 398 -19.76 10.63 -6.50
C ALA A 398 -19.97 10.46 -4.99
N TRP A 399 -19.32 11.29 -4.17
CA TRP A 399 -19.47 11.23 -2.72
C TRP A 399 -20.89 11.59 -2.27
N LEU A 400 -21.49 12.61 -2.89
CA LEU A 400 -22.86 13.04 -2.60
C LEU A 400 -23.91 12.03 -3.08
N ASP A 401 -23.64 11.31 -4.18
CA ASP A 401 -24.55 10.30 -4.74
C ASP A 401 -24.75 9.06 -3.84
N MET A 402 -23.92 8.92 -2.80
CA MET A 402 -24.07 7.87 -1.78
C MET A 402 -25.11 8.21 -0.69
N ARG A 403 -25.74 9.39 -0.74
CA ARG A 403 -26.83 9.77 0.16
C ARG A 403 -28.14 9.07 -0.21
N HIS A 404 -29.01 8.91 0.78
CA HIS A 404 -30.31 8.24 0.60
C HIS A 404 -31.41 9.18 0.08
N GLY A 405 -31.22 10.51 0.11
CA GLY A 405 -32.15 11.45 -0.51
C GLY A 405 -31.69 12.92 -0.53
N ASP A 406 -32.39 13.72 -1.34
CA ASP A 406 -32.12 15.15 -1.58
C ASP A 406 -33.10 16.10 -0.86
N ALA A 407 -33.95 15.56 0.02
CA ALA A 407 -34.93 16.35 0.74
C ALA A 407 -34.26 17.40 1.67
N PRO A 408 -34.90 18.54 1.96
CA PRO A 408 -34.33 19.57 2.85
C PRO A 408 -33.92 19.03 4.24
N GLU A 409 -34.61 18.00 4.74
CA GLU A 409 -34.30 17.32 6.00
C GLU A 409 -32.99 16.52 5.93
N ALA A 410 -32.51 16.19 4.72
CA ALA A 410 -31.28 15.45 4.46
C ALA A 410 -30.02 16.35 4.37
N LEU A 411 -30.12 17.65 4.67
CA LEU A 411 -28.93 18.53 4.76
C LEU A 411 -27.95 18.13 5.88
N LEU A 412 -28.42 17.36 6.87
CA LEU A 412 -27.58 16.75 7.91
C LEU A 412 -26.97 15.42 7.48
N GLU A 413 -27.48 14.81 6.39
CA GLU A 413 -26.93 13.59 5.82
C GLU A 413 -25.67 13.92 5.02
N ARG A 414 -24.55 13.35 5.43
CA ARG A 414 -23.29 13.40 4.69
C ARG A 414 -23.29 12.37 3.56
N GLY A 415 -22.56 12.66 2.50
CA GLY A 415 -22.15 11.64 1.53
C GLY A 415 -21.17 10.62 2.12
N LYS A 416 -20.78 9.66 1.29
CA LYS A 416 -19.84 8.60 1.65
C LYS A 416 -18.85 8.37 0.53
N LYS A 417 -17.61 8.02 0.89
CA LYS A 417 -16.64 7.55 -0.12
C LYS A 417 -17.11 6.22 -0.71
N LEU A 418 -16.87 6.00 -2.00
CA LEU A 418 -17.14 4.70 -2.60
C LEU A 418 -16.03 3.71 -2.19
N VAL A 419 -16.42 2.62 -1.54
CA VAL A 419 -15.55 1.51 -1.14
C VAL A 419 -16.07 0.25 -1.80
N VAL A 420 -15.32 -0.23 -2.79
CA VAL A 420 -15.70 -1.38 -3.61
C VAL A 420 -14.84 -2.59 -3.25
N GLN A 421 -15.50 -3.66 -2.79
CA GLN A 421 -14.89 -5.00 -2.73
C GLN A 421 -15.15 -5.73 -4.04
N MET A 422 -14.09 -5.97 -4.81
CA MET A 422 -14.11 -6.61 -6.12
C MET A 422 -13.42 -7.97 -6.05
N VAL A 423 -14.22 -9.03 -5.91
CA VAL A 423 -13.73 -10.40 -5.69
C VAL A 423 -14.51 -11.42 -6.51
N GLU A 424 -13.82 -12.45 -6.99
CA GLU A 424 -14.51 -13.63 -7.50
C GLU A 424 -15.16 -14.41 -6.33
N THR A 425 -16.28 -15.10 -6.58
CA THR A 425 -16.95 -15.89 -5.52
C THR A 425 -16.08 -17.03 -5.01
N PHE A 426 -15.16 -17.53 -5.84
CA PHE A 426 -14.14 -18.50 -5.49
C PHE A 426 -12.74 -18.00 -5.82
N GLN A 427 -11.79 -18.34 -4.96
CA GLN A 427 -10.36 -18.15 -5.19
C GLN A 427 -9.82 -19.25 -6.10
N GLU A 428 -8.63 -19.02 -6.67
CA GLU A 428 -7.90 -20.07 -7.38
C GLU A 428 -7.65 -21.28 -6.45
N GLY A 429 -7.84 -22.49 -6.99
CA GLY A 429 -7.83 -23.72 -6.19
C GLY A 429 -9.16 -24.08 -5.51
N GLY A 430 -10.25 -23.38 -5.83
CA GLY A 430 -11.62 -23.77 -5.46
C GLY A 430 -12.03 -23.44 -4.02
N LYS A 431 -11.24 -22.64 -3.30
CA LYS A 431 -11.62 -22.15 -1.97
C LYS A 431 -12.67 -21.05 -2.11
N PRO A 432 -13.80 -21.10 -1.38
CA PRO A 432 -14.79 -20.02 -1.46
C PRO A 432 -14.24 -18.73 -0.86
N THR A 433 -14.44 -17.61 -1.54
CA THR A 433 -14.15 -16.28 -0.99
C THR A 433 -15.15 -15.92 0.10
N PHE A 434 -16.43 -16.25 -0.13
CA PHE A 434 -17.50 -15.98 0.83
C PHE A 434 -17.66 -17.13 1.83
N VAL A 435 -17.42 -16.84 3.11
CA VAL A 435 -17.36 -17.83 4.19
C VAL A 435 -18.30 -17.47 5.34
N ASN A 436 -18.75 -18.48 6.11
CA ASN A 436 -19.61 -18.23 7.27
C ASN A 436 -18.90 -17.50 8.41
N THR A 437 -17.58 -17.70 8.53
CA THR A 437 -16.75 -17.10 9.57
C THR A 437 -15.37 -16.91 8.98
N LEU A 438 -14.82 -15.70 9.09
CA LEU A 438 -13.47 -15.40 8.65
C LEU A 438 -12.44 -16.21 9.44
N ASP A 439 -11.43 -16.73 8.77
CA ASP A 439 -10.28 -17.38 9.40
C ASP A 439 -9.58 -16.43 10.40
N ALA A 440 -9.62 -15.13 10.12
CA ALA A 440 -9.11 -14.07 10.98
C ALA A 440 -9.61 -14.16 12.44
N VAL A 441 -10.84 -14.62 12.68
CA VAL A 441 -11.39 -14.77 14.04
C VAL A 441 -10.63 -15.82 14.83
N GLU A 442 -10.33 -16.96 14.21
CA GLU A 442 -9.61 -18.05 14.86
C GLU A 442 -8.13 -17.70 15.02
N VAL A 443 -7.53 -17.01 14.04
CA VAL A 443 -6.16 -16.49 14.16
C VAL A 443 -6.05 -15.58 15.37
N ALA A 444 -6.95 -14.61 15.53
CA ALA A 444 -6.91 -13.68 16.66
C ALA A 444 -7.01 -14.38 18.02
N ARG A 445 -7.88 -15.38 18.16
CA ARG A 445 -7.99 -16.17 19.39
C ARG A 445 -6.68 -16.89 19.73
N LYS A 446 -6.04 -17.51 18.75
CA LYS A 446 -4.79 -18.27 18.95
C LYS A 446 -3.60 -17.37 19.24
N SER A 447 -3.52 -16.23 18.59
CA SER A 447 -2.41 -15.27 18.77
C SER A 447 -2.62 -14.26 19.89
N GLY A 448 -3.74 -14.34 20.63
CA GLY A 448 -4.06 -13.39 21.69
C GLY A 448 -4.33 -11.97 21.20
N MET A 449 -4.73 -11.79 19.93
CA MET A 449 -5.11 -10.47 19.43
C MET A 449 -6.46 -10.05 20.03
N PRO A 450 -6.61 -8.78 20.44
CA PRO A 450 -7.85 -8.31 21.07
C PRO A 450 -9.03 -8.26 20.10
N LEU A 451 -8.76 -8.21 18.79
CA LEU A 451 -9.76 -8.12 17.72
C LEU A 451 -9.34 -9.01 16.55
N ALA A 452 -10.31 -9.52 15.80
CA ALA A 452 -10.04 -10.19 14.54
C ALA A 452 -9.40 -9.19 13.55
N PRO A 453 -8.30 -9.55 12.86
CA PRO A 453 -7.66 -8.67 11.90
C PRO A 453 -8.52 -8.55 10.63
N ILE A 454 -9.47 -7.62 10.66
CA ILE A 454 -10.35 -7.27 9.55
C ILE A 454 -9.68 -6.14 8.76
N MET A 455 -9.55 -6.33 7.44
CA MET A 455 -8.93 -5.36 6.54
C MET A 455 -9.91 -4.24 6.18
N ILE A 456 -11.14 -4.59 5.80
CA ILE A 456 -12.24 -3.64 5.55
C ILE A 456 -13.50 -4.20 6.20
N TYR A 457 -14.13 -3.40 7.06
CA TYR A 457 -15.37 -3.77 7.74
C TYR A 457 -16.57 -3.69 6.78
N GLY A 458 -17.56 -4.56 6.99
CA GLY A 458 -18.72 -4.65 6.11
C GLY A 458 -19.53 -3.36 6.03
N ASP A 459 -19.64 -2.59 7.11
CA ASP A 459 -20.38 -1.33 7.15
C ASP A 459 -19.71 -0.19 6.36
N ASP A 460 -18.41 -0.30 6.10
CA ASP A 460 -17.67 0.62 5.24
C ASP A 460 -17.83 0.31 3.74
N VAL A 461 -18.17 -0.94 3.37
CA VAL A 461 -18.33 -1.34 1.97
C VAL A 461 -19.63 -0.75 1.40
N THR A 462 -19.48 0.03 0.33
CA THR A 462 -20.61 0.60 -0.43
C THR A 462 -21.02 -0.28 -1.61
N HIS A 463 -20.07 -1.00 -2.20
CA HIS A 463 -20.30 -1.89 -3.34
C HIS A 463 -19.58 -3.23 -3.15
N LEU A 464 -20.29 -4.33 -3.37
CA LEU A 464 -19.69 -5.65 -3.51
C LEU A 464 -19.87 -6.10 -4.95
N LEU A 465 -18.77 -6.29 -5.66
CA LEU A 465 -18.71 -6.66 -7.06
C LEU A 465 -18.10 -8.06 -7.19
N THR A 466 -18.86 -8.97 -7.80
CA THR A 466 -18.42 -10.33 -8.15
C THR A 466 -18.67 -10.60 -9.62
N GLU A 467 -18.26 -11.77 -10.12
CA GLU A 467 -18.62 -12.25 -11.45
C GLU A 467 -20.13 -12.51 -11.60
N GLU A 468 -20.88 -12.64 -10.50
CA GLU A 468 -22.34 -12.77 -10.51
C GLU A 468 -23.03 -11.44 -10.77
N GLY A 469 -22.52 -10.35 -10.20
CA GLY A 469 -23.08 -9.00 -10.32
C GLY A 469 -22.56 -8.02 -9.26
N ILE A 470 -23.24 -6.90 -9.13
CA ILE A 470 -22.96 -5.85 -8.12
C ILE A 470 -24.08 -5.82 -7.10
N ALA A 471 -23.74 -5.80 -5.81
CA ALA A 471 -24.62 -5.41 -4.73
C ALA A 471 -24.30 -3.98 -4.28
N TYR A 472 -25.29 -3.08 -4.38
CA TYR A 472 -25.19 -1.66 -4.01
C TYR A 472 -25.45 -1.46 -2.51
N LEU A 473 -24.55 -1.99 -1.67
CA LEU A 473 -24.72 -2.06 -0.22
C LEU A 473 -24.93 -0.71 0.47
N TYR A 474 -24.51 0.39 -0.16
CA TYR A 474 -24.79 1.74 0.34
C TYR A 474 -26.28 2.06 0.45
N LYS A 475 -27.15 1.35 -0.28
CA LYS A 475 -28.61 1.48 -0.24
C LYS A 475 -29.30 0.64 0.83
N ALA A 476 -28.58 -0.30 1.45
CA ALA A 476 -29.17 -1.21 2.41
C ALA A 476 -29.78 -0.45 3.59
N ARG A 477 -31.05 -0.74 3.90
CA ARG A 477 -31.81 -0.10 4.99
C ARG A 477 -31.60 -0.75 6.35
N SER A 478 -31.12 -1.99 6.35
CA SER A 478 -30.81 -2.76 7.56
C SER A 478 -29.67 -3.74 7.29
N LEU A 479 -29.15 -4.36 8.36
CA LEU A 479 -28.13 -5.40 8.25
C LEU A 479 -28.67 -6.63 7.51
N GLU A 480 -29.93 -7.02 7.76
CA GLU A 480 -30.56 -8.16 7.09
C GLU A 480 -30.69 -7.93 5.59
N GLU A 481 -31.04 -6.71 5.17
CA GLU A 481 -31.08 -6.35 3.75
C GLU A 481 -29.67 -6.39 3.13
N ARG A 482 -28.66 -5.87 3.84
CA ARG A 482 -27.26 -5.97 3.42
C ARG A 482 -26.83 -7.43 3.22
N GLN A 483 -27.08 -8.30 4.20
CA GLN A 483 -26.76 -9.73 4.12
C GLN A 483 -27.46 -10.41 2.94
N ALA A 484 -28.73 -10.07 2.69
CA ALA A 484 -29.49 -10.60 1.57
C ALA A 484 -28.92 -10.14 0.22
N MET A 485 -28.51 -8.88 0.11
CA MET A 485 -27.84 -8.34 -1.07
C MET A 485 -26.47 -8.99 -1.32
N ILE A 486 -25.68 -9.23 -0.26
CA ILE A 486 -24.40 -9.95 -0.35
C ILE A 486 -24.62 -11.38 -0.86
N ALA A 487 -25.55 -12.11 -0.25
CA ALA A 487 -25.87 -13.48 -0.66
C ALA A 487 -26.30 -13.56 -2.13
N ALA A 488 -27.05 -12.57 -2.63
CA ALA A 488 -27.51 -12.53 -4.02
C ALA A 488 -26.38 -12.46 -5.07
N VAL A 489 -25.18 -11.99 -4.69
CA VAL A 489 -24.00 -11.91 -5.58
C VAL A 489 -22.87 -12.85 -5.15
N ALA A 490 -23.08 -13.70 -4.15
CA ALA A 490 -22.06 -14.60 -3.61
C ALA A 490 -22.02 -15.99 -4.29
N GLY A 491 -22.72 -16.17 -5.41
CA GLY A 491 -22.70 -17.39 -6.22
C GLY A 491 -23.16 -18.64 -5.45
N VAL A 492 -22.47 -19.76 -5.66
CA VAL A 492 -22.78 -21.06 -5.01
C VAL A 492 -21.95 -21.30 -3.73
N THR A 493 -21.45 -20.24 -3.11
CA THR A 493 -20.71 -20.32 -1.83
C THR A 493 -21.65 -20.59 -0.65
N ALA A 494 -21.11 -20.87 0.53
CA ALA A 494 -21.93 -21.07 1.74
C ALA A 494 -22.82 -19.86 2.09
N ILE A 495 -22.35 -18.65 1.77
CA ILE A 495 -23.15 -17.42 1.91
C ILE A 495 -24.18 -17.31 0.78
N GLY A 496 -23.77 -17.55 -0.47
CA GLY A 496 -24.66 -17.47 -1.63
C GLY A 496 -25.81 -18.47 -1.60
N MET A 497 -25.60 -19.67 -1.04
CA MET A 497 -26.64 -20.69 -0.85
C MET A 497 -27.73 -20.30 0.16
N ARG A 498 -27.56 -19.21 0.92
CA ARG A 498 -28.60 -18.64 1.78
C ARG A 498 -29.59 -17.78 0.99
N HIS A 499 -29.22 -17.37 -0.22
CA HIS A 499 -30.04 -16.52 -1.06
C HIS A 499 -31.34 -17.23 -1.48
N ASN A 500 -32.45 -16.49 -1.45
CA ASN A 500 -33.71 -16.95 -2.00
C ASN A 500 -33.85 -16.44 -3.44
N PRO A 501 -33.82 -17.31 -4.47
CA PRO A 501 -33.88 -16.87 -5.87
C PRO A 501 -35.13 -16.06 -6.23
N LYS A 502 -36.23 -16.20 -5.46
CA LYS A 502 -37.45 -15.41 -5.64
C LYS A 502 -37.23 -13.93 -5.34
N ASP A 503 -36.26 -13.60 -4.49
CA ASP A 503 -35.91 -12.23 -4.14
C ASP A 503 -35.00 -11.54 -5.17
N THR A 504 -34.32 -12.28 -6.04
CA THR A 504 -33.46 -11.71 -7.09
C THR A 504 -34.20 -10.72 -7.97
N ALA A 505 -35.39 -11.10 -8.45
CA ALA A 505 -36.19 -10.26 -9.34
C ALA A 505 -36.65 -8.96 -8.65
N ARG A 506 -36.95 -9.03 -7.34
CA ARG A 506 -37.27 -7.86 -6.51
C ARG A 506 -36.04 -6.95 -6.36
N MET A 507 -34.91 -7.50 -5.95
CA MET A 507 -33.67 -6.74 -5.72
C MET A 507 -33.15 -6.06 -6.99
N ARG A 508 -33.24 -6.73 -8.15
CA ARG A 508 -32.90 -6.14 -9.46
C ARG A 508 -33.83 -4.98 -9.81
N ARG A 509 -35.15 -5.18 -9.67
CA ARG A 509 -36.14 -4.14 -9.96
C ARG A 509 -36.00 -2.91 -9.05
N GLU A 510 -35.66 -3.13 -7.78
CA GLU A 510 -35.41 -2.06 -6.81
C GLU A 510 -34.02 -1.42 -6.98
N GLY A 511 -33.16 -1.95 -7.87
CA GLY A 511 -31.81 -1.46 -8.09
C GLY A 511 -30.90 -1.61 -6.87
N LEU A 512 -31.15 -2.62 -6.04
CA LEU A 512 -30.31 -3.04 -4.92
C LEU A 512 -29.14 -3.92 -5.40
N ILE A 513 -29.40 -4.73 -6.42
CA ILE A 513 -28.36 -5.48 -7.13
C ILE A 513 -28.45 -5.20 -8.63
N ALA A 514 -27.35 -5.38 -9.36
CA ALA A 514 -27.32 -5.39 -10.82
C ALA A 514 -26.50 -6.59 -11.30
N LEU A 515 -27.12 -7.45 -12.10
CA LEU A 515 -26.42 -8.49 -12.84
C LEU A 515 -25.78 -7.88 -14.10
N PRO A 516 -24.83 -8.56 -14.78
CA PRO A 516 -24.28 -8.08 -16.06
C PRO A 516 -25.37 -7.66 -17.05
N GLU A 517 -26.46 -8.42 -17.12
CA GLU A 517 -27.55 -8.18 -18.06
C GLU A 517 -28.33 -6.90 -17.74
N ASP A 518 -28.41 -6.50 -16.46
CA ASP A 518 -29.02 -5.22 -16.04
C ASP A 518 -28.19 -4.01 -16.49
N LEU A 519 -26.90 -4.23 -16.74
CA LEU A 519 -25.95 -3.21 -17.18
C LEU A 519 -25.79 -3.19 -18.71
N GLY A 520 -26.52 -4.05 -19.43
CA GLY A 520 -26.35 -4.23 -20.88
C GLY A 520 -25.07 -4.99 -21.26
N ILE A 521 -24.48 -5.74 -20.32
CA ILE A 521 -23.26 -6.52 -20.52
C ILE A 521 -23.63 -7.98 -20.74
N ARG A 522 -23.31 -8.54 -21.92
CA ARG A 522 -23.38 -10.00 -22.13
C ARG A 522 -22.10 -10.63 -21.62
N ARG A 523 -22.22 -11.67 -20.79
CA ARG A 523 -21.06 -12.38 -20.20
C ARG A 523 -20.08 -12.90 -21.25
N THR A 524 -20.57 -13.27 -22.44
CA THR A 524 -19.75 -13.76 -23.56
C THR A 524 -18.91 -12.70 -24.26
N ASP A 525 -19.23 -11.41 -24.08
CA ASP A 525 -18.46 -10.32 -24.67
C ASP A 525 -17.18 -10.03 -23.86
N ALA A 526 -17.12 -10.49 -22.61
CA ALA A 526 -15.97 -10.36 -21.74
C ALA A 526 -14.86 -11.32 -22.17
N THR A 527 -13.95 -10.84 -23.02
CA THR A 527 -12.79 -11.59 -23.50
C THR A 527 -11.52 -10.76 -23.40
N ARG A 528 -10.36 -11.40 -23.52
CA ARG A 528 -9.05 -10.73 -23.53
C ARG A 528 -8.87 -9.77 -24.71
N GLU A 529 -9.71 -9.84 -25.74
CA GLU A 529 -9.68 -8.90 -26.87
C GLU A 529 -9.97 -7.46 -26.45
N LEU A 530 -10.72 -7.28 -25.36
CA LEU A 530 -10.96 -5.95 -24.78
C LEU A 530 -9.72 -5.34 -24.14
N LEU A 531 -8.68 -6.10 -23.80
CA LEU A 531 -7.47 -5.54 -23.20
C LEU A 531 -6.72 -4.68 -24.23
N ALA A 532 -6.43 -3.42 -23.88
CA ALA A 532 -5.63 -2.52 -24.70
C ALA A 532 -4.20 -3.05 -24.92
N ALA A 533 -3.66 -3.74 -23.92
CA ALA A 533 -2.41 -4.49 -23.98
C ALA A 533 -2.63 -5.91 -23.44
N LYS A 534 -2.29 -6.93 -24.24
CA LYS A 534 -2.47 -8.35 -23.90
C LYS A 534 -1.22 -8.96 -23.26
N SER A 535 -0.08 -8.27 -23.33
CA SER A 535 1.20 -8.74 -22.81
C SER A 535 2.08 -7.60 -22.29
N VAL A 536 3.17 -7.94 -21.60
CA VAL A 536 4.20 -6.97 -21.21
C VAL A 536 4.88 -6.32 -22.42
N ALA A 537 5.02 -7.05 -23.53
CA ALA A 537 5.59 -6.47 -24.76
C ALA A 537 4.69 -5.36 -25.32
N ASP A 538 3.38 -5.59 -25.33
CA ASP A 538 2.40 -4.58 -25.74
C ASP A 538 2.47 -3.34 -24.83
N LEU A 539 2.67 -3.53 -23.51
CA LEU A 539 2.86 -2.39 -22.58
C LEU A 539 4.11 -1.58 -22.92
N VAL A 540 5.20 -2.25 -23.30
CA VAL A 540 6.43 -1.58 -23.76
C VAL A 540 6.16 -0.82 -25.06
N GLU A 541 5.41 -1.40 -26.00
CA GLU A 541 5.05 -0.73 -27.26
C GLU A 541 4.18 0.51 -27.01
N TRP A 542 3.13 0.39 -26.19
CA TRP A 542 2.31 1.53 -25.76
C TRP A 542 3.14 2.63 -25.11
N SER A 543 4.19 2.28 -24.37
CA SER A 543 5.09 3.25 -23.75
C SER A 543 6.07 3.92 -24.72
N GLY A 544 6.09 3.52 -26.00
CA GLY A 544 7.11 3.95 -26.96
C GLY A 544 8.52 3.46 -26.62
N GLY A 545 8.63 2.29 -25.98
CA GLY A 545 9.90 1.73 -25.51
C GLY A 545 10.47 2.36 -24.23
N LEU A 546 9.74 3.26 -23.58
CA LEU A 546 10.19 3.94 -22.35
C LEU A 546 10.02 3.09 -21.09
N TYR A 547 9.03 2.18 -21.06
CA TYR A 547 8.90 1.19 -20.00
C TYR A 547 9.95 0.09 -20.21
N ASN A 548 10.83 -0.08 -19.22
CA ASN A 548 11.88 -1.08 -19.22
C ASN A 548 11.57 -2.18 -18.18
N PRO A 549 10.70 -3.17 -18.49
CA PRO A 549 10.25 -4.15 -17.51
C PRO A 549 11.45 -4.86 -16.85
N PRO A 550 11.37 -5.20 -15.55
CA PRO A 550 12.45 -5.93 -14.90
C PRO A 550 12.55 -7.34 -15.48
N ALA A 551 13.72 -7.98 -15.32
CA ALA A 551 14.05 -9.26 -15.95
C ALA A 551 12.98 -10.34 -15.75
N LYS A 552 12.31 -10.36 -14.59
CA LYS A 552 11.21 -11.27 -14.25
C LYS A 552 10.05 -11.26 -15.26
N PHE A 553 9.80 -10.13 -15.94
CA PHE A 553 8.67 -9.95 -16.86
C PHE A 553 9.12 -9.84 -18.33
N ARG A 554 10.43 -9.89 -18.61
CA ARG A 554 10.94 -9.91 -19.99
C ARG A 554 10.78 -11.29 -20.59
N SER A 555 10.45 -11.32 -21.87
CA SER A 555 10.30 -12.55 -22.66
C SER A 555 11.12 -12.49 -23.96
N TRP A 556 12.20 -11.71 -23.97
CA TRP A 556 13.13 -11.48 -25.07
C TRP A 556 14.55 -11.28 -24.55
#